data_AF-A0A4Y3QZ17-F1
#
_entry.id   AF-A0A4Y3QZ17-F1
#
_cell.length_a   1.000
_cell.length_b   1.000
_cell.length_c   1.000
_cell.angle_alpha   90.00
_cell.angle_beta   90.00
_cell.angle_gamma   90.00
#
_symmetry.space_group_name_H-M   'P 1'
#
loop_
_entity.id
_entity.type
_entity.pdbx_description
1 polymer ?
#
loop_
_entity_poly.entity_id
_entity_poly.type
_entity_poly.pdbx_seq_one_letter_code
_entity_poly.pdbx_strand_id
1 'polypeptide(L)'
;MTPPHASRSFAERLNLLFEACAPEDPANPGNYVEYTNQQVADEICRRHGEGTISAEYIRRMRKEGGPNPTERYLSVLADFFQVPLDAFKITGTPSEVAEKVMDEAQRFVELKRRQQRAQEEAPDIAVLARAARRLSPAGQARAARYVSHLEQLEQLESETGDG
;
A
#
# COMPACT_ATOMS: atom_id res chain seq x y z
N MET A 1 -19.09 22.38 -0.82
CA MET A 1 -18.48 21.04 -0.73
C MET A 1 -17.73 20.79 -2.02
N THR A 2 -16.41 20.94 -2.00
CA THR A 2 -15.55 20.61 -3.14
C THR A 2 -15.42 19.08 -3.19
N PRO A 3 -15.63 18.41 -4.33
CA PRO A 3 -15.43 16.96 -4.40
C PRO A 3 -13.98 16.61 -3.99
N PRO A 4 -13.74 15.48 -3.30
CA PRO A 4 -12.43 15.10 -2.76
C PRO A 4 -11.36 14.78 -3.83
N HIS A 5 -11.68 14.89 -5.12
CA HIS A 5 -10.73 14.77 -6.22
C HIS A 5 -10.11 16.15 -6.55
N ALA A 6 -9.52 16.82 -5.55
CA ALA A 6 -8.54 17.85 -5.87
C ALA A 6 -7.45 17.18 -6.72
N SER A 7 -7.17 17.75 -7.89
CA SER A 7 -6.36 17.15 -8.95
C SER A 7 -5.01 16.69 -8.40
N ARG A 8 -4.89 15.39 -8.05
CA ARG A 8 -3.64 14.81 -7.56
C ARG A 8 -2.54 15.14 -8.57
N SER A 9 -1.42 15.66 -8.06
CA SER A 9 -0.22 15.90 -8.84
C SER A 9 0.28 14.62 -9.50
N PHE A 10 1.09 14.74 -10.53
CA PHE A 10 1.72 13.58 -11.17
C PHE A 10 2.57 12.77 -10.18
N ALA A 11 3.29 13.45 -9.28
CA ALA A 11 4.09 12.79 -8.24
C ALA A 11 3.22 11.94 -7.31
N GLU A 12 2.07 12.44 -6.86
CA GLU A 12 1.13 11.68 -6.02
C GLU A 12 0.54 10.48 -6.76
N ARG A 13 0.12 10.67 -8.02
CA ARG A 13 -0.40 9.57 -8.86
C ARG A 13 0.67 8.49 -9.08
N LEU A 14 1.90 8.89 -9.36
CA LEU A 14 3.02 7.97 -9.54
C LEU A 14 3.33 7.21 -8.24
N ASN A 15 3.46 7.91 -7.11
CA ASN A 15 3.72 7.28 -5.81
C ASN A 15 2.62 6.30 -5.41
N LEU A 16 1.34 6.63 -5.70
CA LEU A 16 0.25 5.71 -5.44
C LEU A 16 0.41 4.39 -6.19
N LEU A 17 0.83 4.43 -7.46
CA LEU A 17 1.05 3.22 -8.24
C LEU A 17 2.28 2.42 -7.77
N PHE A 18 3.34 3.09 -7.33
CA PHE A 18 4.48 2.41 -6.70
C PHE A 18 4.07 1.57 -5.49
N GLU A 19 3.20 2.12 -4.64
CA GLU A 19 2.71 1.45 -3.44
C GLU A 19 1.64 0.38 -3.74
N ALA A 20 0.71 0.69 -4.64
CA ALA A 20 -0.35 -0.24 -5.03
C ALA A 20 0.24 -1.49 -5.68
N CYS A 21 1.15 -1.31 -6.64
CA CYS A 21 1.80 -2.39 -7.38
C CYS A 21 2.99 -3.00 -6.64
N ALA A 22 3.27 -2.60 -5.40
CA ALA A 22 4.35 -3.19 -4.61
C ALA A 22 4.18 -4.72 -4.52
N PRO A 23 5.16 -5.52 -4.99
CA PRO A 23 5.12 -6.96 -4.91
C PRO A 23 5.23 -7.44 -3.46
N GLU A 24 4.69 -8.61 -3.19
CA GLU A 24 4.88 -9.30 -1.93
C GLU A 24 6.33 -9.77 -1.79
N ASP A 25 6.91 -9.60 -0.61
CA ASP A 25 8.25 -10.07 -0.28
C ASP A 25 8.25 -11.60 -0.20
N PRO A 26 8.99 -12.32 -1.08
CA PRO A 26 9.05 -13.77 -1.04
C PRO A 26 9.57 -14.33 0.28
N ALA A 27 10.38 -13.56 1.01
CA ALA A 27 10.93 -13.96 2.30
C ALA A 27 9.96 -13.71 3.46
N ASN A 28 8.99 -12.79 3.29
CA ASN A 28 8.06 -12.37 4.34
C ASN A 28 6.64 -12.24 3.76
N PRO A 29 5.89 -13.35 3.62
CA PRO A 29 4.51 -13.31 3.15
C PRO A 29 3.64 -12.35 3.98
N GLY A 30 2.83 -11.55 3.31
CA GLY A 30 2.04 -10.46 3.87
C GLY A 30 2.77 -9.11 3.95
N ASN A 31 4.10 -9.08 3.73
CA ASN A 31 4.84 -7.85 3.59
C ASN A 31 4.96 -7.47 2.12
N TYR A 32 4.72 -6.19 1.78
CA TYR A 32 4.81 -5.69 0.42
C TYR A 32 5.93 -4.66 0.35
N VAL A 33 6.88 -4.88 -0.56
CA VAL A 33 8.04 -4.01 -0.71
C VAL A 33 7.91 -3.25 -2.02
N GLU A 34 7.85 -1.92 -1.93
CA GLU A 34 7.80 -1.07 -3.12
C GLU A 34 8.98 -1.34 -4.06
N TYR A 35 8.72 -1.21 -5.36
CA TYR A 35 9.78 -1.17 -6.34
C TYR A 35 10.74 -0.01 -6.05
N THR A 36 12.04 -0.30 -6.07
CA THR A 36 13.06 0.73 -6.12
C THR A 36 13.01 1.43 -7.48
N ASN A 37 13.42 2.71 -7.52
CA ASN A 37 13.50 3.44 -8.78
C ASN A 37 14.44 2.76 -9.80
N GLN A 38 15.46 2.04 -9.31
CA GLN A 38 16.38 1.27 -10.14
C GLN A 38 15.68 0.07 -10.78
N GLN A 39 14.92 -0.72 -10.00
CA GLN A 39 14.15 -1.86 -10.53
C GLN A 39 13.16 -1.42 -11.62
N VAL A 40 12.47 -0.30 -11.42
CA VAL A 40 11.55 0.24 -12.43
C VAL A 40 12.30 0.70 -13.67
N ALA A 41 13.42 1.41 -13.52
CA ALA A 41 14.23 1.88 -14.65
C ALA A 41 14.79 0.73 -15.47
N ASP A 42 15.34 -0.29 -14.81
CA ASP A 42 15.94 -1.47 -15.45
C ASP A 42 14.89 -2.26 -16.23
N GLU A 43 13.73 -2.48 -15.63
CA GLU A 43 12.64 -3.21 -16.29
C GLU A 43 12.07 -2.44 -17.49
N ILE A 44 11.92 -1.11 -17.38
CA ILE A 44 11.51 -0.28 -18.52
C ILE A 44 12.57 -0.34 -19.62
N CYS A 45 13.86 -0.21 -19.29
CA CYS A 45 14.93 -0.30 -20.28
C CYS A 45 15.00 -1.68 -20.94
N ARG A 46 14.72 -2.76 -20.19
CA ARG A 46 14.65 -4.11 -20.73
C ARG A 46 13.51 -4.27 -21.76
N ARG A 47 12.36 -3.61 -21.55
CA ARG A 47 11.19 -3.69 -22.44
C ARG A 47 11.26 -2.74 -23.64
N HIS A 48 11.78 -1.53 -23.42
CA HIS A 48 11.66 -0.41 -24.37
C HIS A 48 13.01 0.06 -24.96
N GLY A 49 14.13 -0.52 -24.51
CA GLY A 49 15.48 -0.24 -24.98
C GLY A 49 16.37 0.43 -23.93
N GLU A 50 17.68 0.14 -23.98
CA GLU A 50 18.66 0.71 -23.06
C GLU A 50 18.66 2.24 -23.08
N GLY A 51 18.79 2.85 -21.90
CA GLY A 51 18.81 4.31 -21.74
C GLY A 51 17.45 4.98 -21.93
N THR A 52 16.34 4.23 -22.00
CA THR A 52 15.00 4.80 -22.13
C THR A 52 14.67 5.75 -20.97
N ILE A 53 14.93 5.33 -19.73
CA ILE A 53 14.66 6.12 -18.52
C ILE A 53 15.71 5.80 -17.45
N SER A 54 16.05 6.77 -16.59
CA SER A 54 16.98 6.57 -15.48
C SER A 54 16.27 6.55 -14.13
N ALA A 55 16.84 5.81 -13.18
CA ALA A 55 16.36 5.76 -11.80
C ALA A 55 16.33 7.16 -11.14
N GLU A 56 17.31 8.01 -11.45
CA GLU A 56 17.37 9.38 -10.94
C GLU A 56 16.24 10.26 -11.51
N TYR A 57 15.89 10.06 -12.79
CA TYR A 57 14.76 10.78 -13.38
C TYR A 57 13.43 10.37 -12.75
N ILE A 58 13.23 9.06 -12.51
CA ILE A 58 12.08 8.54 -11.76
C ILE A 58 12.04 9.13 -10.35
N ARG A 59 13.18 9.17 -9.64
CA ARG A 59 13.27 9.77 -8.31
C ARG A 59 12.84 11.23 -8.29
N ARG A 60 13.27 12.03 -9.29
CA ARG A 60 12.86 13.43 -9.42
C ARG A 60 11.37 13.57 -9.69
N MET A 61 10.82 12.72 -10.55
CA MET A 61 9.39 12.67 -10.90
C MET A 61 8.48 12.33 -9.72
N ARG A 62 8.95 11.48 -8.79
CA ARG A 62 8.22 11.09 -7.57
C ARG A 62 8.16 12.19 -6.50
N LYS A 63 8.92 13.27 -6.65
CA LYS A 63 8.94 14.39 -5.69
C LYS A 63 7.90 15.44 -6.05
N GLU A 64 7.30 16.05 -5.03
CA GLU A 64 6.48 17.24 -5.22
C GLU A 64 7.31 18.37 -5.87
N GLY A 65 6.71 19.06 -6.84
CA GLY A 65 7.43 20.06 -7.67
C GLY A 65 8.46 19.47 -8.64
N GLY A 66 8.48 18.14 -8.80
CA GLY A 66 9.31 17.44 -9.78
C GLY A 66 8.96 17.78 -11.24
N PRO A 67 9.80 17.35 -12.20
CA PRO A 67 9.52 17.59 -13.61
C PRO A 67 8.28 16.81 -14.04
N ASN A 68 7.41 17.46 -14.83
CA ASN A 68 6.36 16.75 -15.56
C ASN A 68 6.98 16.05 -16.78
N PRO A 69 6.89 14.71 -16.88
CA PRO A 69 7.44 13.98 -18.01
C PRO A 69 6.73 14.28 -19.33
N THR A 70 7.42 13.98 -20.43
CA THR A 70 6.82 13.95 -21.76
C THR A 70 5.92 12.72 -21.92
N GLU A 71 5.04 12.73 -22.93
CA GLU A 71 4.14 11.61 -23.24
C GLU A 71 4.88 10.28 -23.48
N ARG A 72 6.10 10.34 -24.04
CA ARG A 72 6.96 9.16 -24.21
C ARG A 72 7.25 8.48 -22.87
N TYR A 73 7.59 9.25 -21.84
CA TYR A 73 7.88 8.71 -20.51
C TYR A 73 6.62 8.23 -19.81
N LEU A 74 5.50 8.94 -19.99
CA LEU A 74 4.20 8.49 -19.50
C LEU A 74 3.81 7.13 -20.10
N SER A 75 4.04 6.92 -21.39
CA SER A 75 3.74 5.65 -22.07
C SER A 75 4.49 4.47 -21.49
N VAL A 76 5.80 4.62 -21.21
CA VAL A 76 6.59 3.51 -20.67
C VAL A 76 6.30 3.25 -19.19
N LEU A 77 5.92 4.29 -18.42
CA LEU A 77 5.46 4.13 -17.04
C LEU A 77 4.10 3.44 -16.98
N ALA A 78 3.17 3.84 -17.86
CA ALA A 78 1.85 3.23 -17.98
C ALA A 78 1.94 1.75 -18.35
N ASP A 79 2.84 1.40 -19.29
CA ASP A 79 3.16 0.00 -19.60
C ASP A 79 3.78 -0.74 -18.42
N PHE A 80 4.70 -0.13 -17.66
CA PHE A 80 5.27 -0.78 -16.48
C PHE A 80 4.20 -1.14 -15.44
N PHE A 81 3.33 -0.19 -15.08
CA PHE A 81 2.28 -0.37 -14.08
C PHE A 81 1.02 -1.04 -14.62
N GLN A 82 0.96 -1.33 -15.92
CA GLN A 82 -0.22 -1.90 -16.61
C GLN A 82 -1.50 -1.06 -16.40
N VAL A 83 -1.36 0.26 -16.48
CA VAL A 83 -2.46 1.22 -16.35
C VAL A 83 -2.67 2.01 -17.63
N PRO A 84 -3.86 2.59 -17.86
CA PRO A 84 -4.07 3.51 -18.97
C PRO A 84 -3.12 4.72 -18.92
N LEU A 85 -2.66 5.18 -20.09
CA LEU A 85 -1.75 6.33 -20.19
C LEU A 85 -2.29 7.60 -19.52
N ASP A 86 -3.60 7.81 -19.64
CA ASP A 86 -4.30 8.94 -19.08
C ASP A 86 -4.50 8.86 -17.56
N ALA A 87 -4.13 7.75 -16.91
CA ALA A 87 -4.02 7.68 -15.44
C ALA A 87 -3.03 8.71 -14.87
N PHE A 88 -2.08 9.18 -15.68
CA PHE A 88 -1.11 10.20 -15.29
C PHE A 88 -1.46 11.63 -15.74
N LYS A 89 -2.57 11.84 -16.47
CA LYS A 89 -2.92 13.18 -16.95
C LYS A 89 -3.33 14.09 -15.79
N ILE A 90 -2.58 15.19 -15.63
CA ILE A 90 -2.87 16.25 -14.67
C ILE A 90 -3.68 17.40 -15.33
N THR A 91 -3.68 17.47 -16.67
CA THR A 91 -4.39 18.48 -17.45
C THR A 91 -5.47 17.83 -18.31
N GLY A 92 -6.61 18.52 -18.43
CA GLY A 92 -7.82 17.96 -19.06
C GLY A 92 -8.56 16.98 -18.14
N THR A 93 -9.55 16.28 -18.71
CA THR A 93 -10.34 15.27 -18.00
C THR A 93 -9.77 13.89 -18.33
N PRO A 94 -9.23 13.14 -17.34
CA PRO A 94 -8.87 11.73 -17.53
C PRO A 94 -10.11 10.91 -17.93
N SER A 95 -9.93 9.78 -18.61
CA SER A 95 -11.06 8.89 -18.87
C SER A 95 -11.64 8.34 -17.56
N GLU A 96 -12.91 7.94 -17.61
CA GLU A 96 -13.58 7.26 -16.49
C GLU A 96 -12.83 5.98 -16.07
N VAL A 97 -12.20 5.29 -17.02
CA VAL A 97 -11.39 4.09 -16.76
C VAL A 97 -10.15 4.45 -15.95
N ALA A 98 -9.43 5.51 -16.34
CA ALA A 98 -8.25 5.98 -15.63
C ALA A 98 -8.57 6.39 -14.19
N GLU A 99 -9.68 7.10 -13.96
CA GLU A 99 -10.11 7.47 -12.61
C GLU A 99 -10.47 6.23 -11.77
N LYS A 100 -11.22 5.27 -12.32
CA LYS A 100 -11.53 4.01 -11.61
C LYS A 100 -10.28 3.24 -11.21
N VAL A 101 -9.28 3.15 -12.09
CA VAL A 101 -8.01 2.49 -11.79
C VAL A 101 -7.29 3.18 -10.63
N MET A 102 -7.24 4.52 -10.63
CA MET A 102 -6.58 5.27 -9.55
C MET A 102 -7.35 5.21 -8.22
N ASP A 103 -8.68 5.16 -8.27
CA ASP A 103 -9.52 4.96 -7.09
C ASP A 103 -9.35 3.55 -6.50
N GLU A 104 -9.27 2.52 -7.35
CA GLU A 104 -9.03 1.15 -6.92
C GLU A 104 -7.63 0.98 -6.34
N ALA A 105 -6.61 1.58 -6.96
CA ALA A 105 -5.25 1.64 -6.42
C ALA A 105 -5.24 2.29 -5.02
N GLN A 106 -5.97 3.40 -4.84
CA GLN A 106 -6.11 4.07 -3.54
C GLN A 106 -6.71 3.15 -2.49
N ARG A 107 -7.85 2.51 -2.80
CA ARG A 107 -8.51 1.58 -1.88
C ARG A 107 -7.62 0.40 -1.51
N PHE A 108 -6.87 -0.13 -2.48
CA PHE A 108 -5.96 -1.24 -2.26
C PHE A 108 -4.81 -0.87 -1.32
N VAL A 109 -4.22 0.31 -1.51
CA VAL A 109 -3.19 0.85 -0.61
C VAL A 109 -3.75 1.06 0.80
N GLU A 110 -4.94 1.64 0.94
CA GLU A 110 -5.58 1.82 2.24
C GLU A 110 -5.83 0.49 2.96
N LEU A 111 -6.28 -0.53 2.22
CA LEU A 111 -6.47 -1.87 2.75
C LEU A 111 -5.15 -2.50 3.23
N LYS A 112 -4.09 -2.42 2.42
CA LYS A 112 -2.74 -2.90 2.76
C LYS A 112 -2.22 -2.23 4.04
N ARG A 113 -2.32 -0.90 4.12
CA ARG A 113 -1.90 -0.12 5.31
C ARG A 113 -2.68 -0.51 6.56
N ARG A 114 -3.99 -0.72 6.44
CA ARG A 114 -4.83 -1.18 7.57
C ARG A 114 -4.41 -2.57 8.05
N GLN A 115 -4.14 -3.49 7.13
CA GLN A 115 -3.66 -4.83 7.48
C GLN A 115 -2.29 -4.79 8.16
N GLN A 116 -1.36 -4.00 7.64
CA GLN A 116 -0.03 -3.82 8.25
C GLN A 116 -0.14 -3.26 9.68
N ARG A 117 -0.95 -2.23 9.89
CA ARG A 117 -1.19 -1.68 11.24
C ARG A 117 -1.77 -2.71 12.20
N ALA A 118 -2.77 -3.48 11.77
CA ALA A 118 -3.34 -4.53 12.60
C ALA A 118 -2.31 -5.63 12.95
N GLN A 119 -1.37 -5.93 12.04
CA GLN A 119 -0.27 -6.86 12.31
C GLN A 119 0.80 -6.26 13.24
N GLU A 120 1.12 -4.97 13.10
CA GLU A 120 2.03 -4.20 13.97
C GLU A 120 1.44 -3.89 15.36
N GLU A 121 0.13 -3.93 15.52
CA GLU A 121 -0.57 -3.86 16.81
C GLU A 121 -0.71 -5.25 17.46
N ALA A 122 -0.59 -6.33 16.68
CA ALA A 122 -0.55 -7.72 17.15
C ALA A 122 0.83 -8.32 17.55
N PRO A 123 2.00 -7.63 17.61
CA PRO A 123 3.25 -8.24 18.06
C PRO A 123 3.15 -8.65 19.52
N ASP A 124 2.33 -7.95 20.33
CA ASP A 124 2.00 -8.37 21.69
C ASP A 124 1.25 -9.70 21.73
N ILE A 125 0.37 -9.97 20.76
CA ILE A 125 -0.28 -11.29 20.63
C ILE A 125 0.76 -12.35 20.29
N ALA A 126 1.70 -12.07 19.38
CA ALA A 126 2.77 -13.00 19.05
C ALA A 126 3.74 -13.23 20.24
N VAL A 127 3.96 -12.22 21.08
CA VAL A 127 4.74 -12.32 22.33
C VAL A 127 3.97 -13.13 23.38
N LEU A 128 2.68 -12.85 23.56
CA LEU A 128 1.78 -13.59 24.46
C LEU A 128 1.67 -15.06 24.05
N ALA A 129 1.52 -15.35 22.76
CA ALA A 129 1.50 -16.71 22.23
C ALA A 129 2.82 -17.46 22.52
N ARG A 130 3.97 -16.79 22.33
CA ARG A 130 5.29 -17.35 22.67
C ARG A 130 5.46 -17.57 24.17
N ALA A 131 4.99 -16.64 25.00
CA ALA A 131 5.04 -16.75 26.46
C ALA A 131 4.13 -17.88 26.97
N ALA A 132 2.90 -17.98 26.46
CA ALA A 132 1.94 -19.02 26.81
C ALA A 132 2.47 -20.43 26.50
N ARG A 133 3.17 -20.62 25.37
CA ARG A 133 3.82 -21.90 25.03
C ARG A 133 4.85 -22.37 26.05
N ARG A 134 5.47 -21.46 26.82
CA ARG A 134 6.44 -21.80 27.87
C ARG A 134 5.79 -22.17 29.22
N LEU A 135 4.49 -21.93 29.37
CA LEU A 135 3.75 -22.35 30.56
C LEU A 135 3.47 -23.85 30.53
N SER A 136 3.25 -24.42 31.70
CA SER A 136 2.71 -25.78 31.80
C SER A 136 1.30 -25.86 31.20
N PRO A 137 0.79 -27.05 30.85
CA PRO A 137 -0.57 -27.21 30.32
C PRO A 137 -1.65 -26.58 31.22
N ALA A 138 -1.50 -26.68 32.54
CA ALA A 138 -2.41 -26.03 33.49
C ALA A 138 -2.27 -24.50 33.47
N GLY A 139 -1.08 -23.96 33.24
CA GLY A 139 -0.84 -22.53 33.06
C GLY A 139 -1.43 -21.99 31.76
N GLN A 140 -1.32 -22.75 30.67
CA GLN A 140 -1.94 -22.43 29.38
C GLN A 140 -3.47 -22.37 29.50
N ALA A 141 -4.08 -23.36 30.14
CA ALA A 141 -5.53 -23.39 30.38
C ALA A 141 -6.01 -22.19 31.23
N ARG A 142 -5.20 -21.73 32.20
CA ARG A 142 -5.50 -20.52 32.98
C ARG A 142 -5.38 -19.26 32.14
N ALA A 143 -4.34 -19.14 31.32
CA ALA A 143 -4.18 -17.99 30.42
C ALA A 143 -5.38 -17.85 29.46
N ALA A 144 -5.82 -18.96 28.86
CA ALA A 144 -7.01 -18.99 28.00
C ALA A 144 -8.28 -18.48 28.73
N ARG A 145 -8.48 -18.88 29.99
CA ARG A 145 -9.61 -18.40 30.80
C ARG A 145 -9.56 -16.89 31.06
N TYR A 146 -8.37 -16.33 31.28
CA TYR A 146 -8.24 -14.88 31.44
C TYR A 146 -8.58 -14.14 30.16
N VAL A 147 -8.14 -14.62 29.00
CA VAL A 147 -8.51 -14.05 27.70
C VAL A 147 -10.03 -14.10 27.50
N SER A 148 -10.67 -15.25 27.75
CA SER A 148 -12.14 -15.34 27.65
C SER A 148 -12.88 -14.44 28.65
N HIS A 149 -12.30 -14.18 29.82
CA HIS A 149 -12.90 -13.26 30.79
C HIS A 149 -12.79 -11.79 30.32
N LEU A 150 -11.67 -11.42 29.70
CA LEU A 150 -11.50 -10.09 29.09
C LEU A 150 -12.48 -9.87 27.94
N GLU A 151 -12.69 -10.86 27.07
CA GLU A 151 -13.68 -10.81 25.99
C GLU A 151 -15.10 -10.54 26.52
N GLN A 152 -15.48 -11.16 27.65
CA GLN A 152 -16.77 -10.93 28.28
C GLN A 152 -16.91 -9.50 28.83
N LEU A 153 -15.83 -8.96 29.41
CA LEU A 153 -15.84 -7.59 29.93
C LEU A 153 -15.97 -6.57 28.79
N GLU A 154 -15.22 -6.74 27.70
CA GLU A 154 -15.31 -5.87 26.52
C GLU A 154 -16.72 -5.91 25.89
N GLN A 155 -17.36 -7.08 25.83
CA GLN A 155 -18.73 -7.21 25.34
C GLN A 155 -19.72 -6.43 26.21
N LEU A 156 -19.61 -6.53 27.54
CA LEU A 156 -20.46 -5.78 28.48
C LEU A 156 -20.23 -4.27 28.41
N GLU A 157 -18.98 -3.83 28.23
CA GLU A 157 -18.64 -2.41 28.05
C GLU A 157 -19.18 -1.87 26.72
N SER A 158 -19.15 -2.68 25.66
CA SER A 158 -19.71 -2.34 24.36
C SER A 158 -21.23 -2.22 24.38
N GLU A 159 -21.93 -3.05 25.16
CA GLU A 159 -23.39 -3.01 25.33
C GLU A 159 -23.87 -1.85 26.23
N THR A 160 -23.01 -1.35 27.11
CA THR A 160 -23.34 -0.24 28.03
C THR A 160 -22.93 1.14 27.49
N GLY A 161 -22.07 1.20 26.47
CA GLY A 161 -21.59 2.42 25.82
C GLY A 161 -22.46 2.97 24.68
N ASP A 162 -23.53 2.27 24.28
CA ASP A 162 -24.49 2.68 23.22
C ASP A 162 -25.84 3.16 23.78
N GLY A 163 -25.81 3.83 24.94
CA GLY A 163 -26.99 4.34 25.67
C GLY A 163 -26.96 5.84 25.93
#